data_AF-A0A1E7HDW4-F1
#
_entry.id   AF-A0A1E7HDW4-F1
#
_cell.length_a   1.000
_cell.length_b   1.000
_cell.length_c   1.000
_cell.angle_alpha   90.00
_cell.angle_beta   90.00
_cell.angle_gamma   90.00
#
_symmetry.space_group_name_H-M   'P 1'
#
loop_
_entity.id
_entity.type
_entity.pdbx_description
1 polymer ?
#
loop_
_entity_poly.entity_id
_entity_poly.type
_entity_poly.pdbx_seq_one_letter_code
_entity_poly.pdbx_strand_id
1 'polypeptide(L)' 'MALSEFEIKRVDKLLTAYCEGKVPAHLRDQIRIEYRIRGNEVSLFESRPHLQGSGEWISMKVARF' A
#
# COMPACT_ATOMS: atom_id res chain seq x y z
N MET A 1 22.06 5.85 -4.80
CA MET A 1 21.64 5.12 -6.02
C MET A 1 20.13 5.18 -6.08
N ALA A 2 19.56 5.40 -7.26
CA ALA A 2 18.11 5.37 -7.47
C ALA A 2 17.73 4.00 -8.05
N LEU A 3 16.52 3.51 -7.73
CA LEU A 3 15.99 2.27 -8.28
C LEU A 3 15.97 2.41 -9.80
N SER A 4 16.52 1.43 -10.50
CA SER A 4 16.38 1.33 -11.94
C SER A 4 14.92 1.07 -12.33
N GLU A 5 14.55 1.36 -13.57
CA GLU A 5 13.19 1.10 -14.08
C GLU A 5 12.78 -0.37 -13.94
N PHE A 6 13.73 -1.30 -14.08
CA PHE A 6 13.51 -2.73 -13.90
C PHE A 6 13.20 -3.08 -12.44
N GLU A 7 13.92 -2.47 -11.50
CA GLU A 7 13.68 -2.68 -10.07
C GLU A 7 12.33 -2.10 -9.64
N ILE A 8 11.97 -0.92 -10.14
CA ILE A 8 10.64 -0.32 -9.90
C ILE A 8 9.54 -1.27 -10.37
N LYS A 9 9.62 -1.78 -11.60
CA LYS A 9 8.63 -2.74 -12.13
C LYS A 9 8.57 -4.04 -11.31
N ARG A 10 9.72 -4.53 -10.85
CA ARG A 10 9.77 -5.75 -10.01
C ARG A 10 9.12 -5.51 -8.66
N VAL A 11 9.45 -4.40 -8.00
CA VAL A 11 8.88 -3.99 -6.71
C VAL A 11 7.38 -3.78 -6.84
N ASP A 12 6.94 -3.09 -7.88
CA ASP A 12 5.53 -2.84 -8.18
C ASP A 12 4.74 -4.16 -8.30
N LYS A 13 5.25 -5.13 -9.07
CA LYS A 13 4.63 -6.44 -9.21
C LYS A 13 4.56 -7.21 -7.89
N LEU A 14 5.63 -7.19 -7.11
CA LEU A 14 5.69 -7.89 -5.81
C LEU A 14 4.72 -7.28 -4.80
N LEU A 15 4.69 -5.94 -4.70
CA LEU A 15 3.83 -5.25 -3.75
C LEU A 15 2.36 -5.29 -4.16
N THR A 16 2.05 -5.25 -5.45
CA THR A 16 0.68 -5.47 -5.95
C THR A 16 0.17 -6.83 -5.49
N ALA A 17 0.92 -7.90 -5.77
CA ALA A 17 0.54 -9.25 -5.37
C ALA A 17 0.42 -9.39 -3.84
N TYR A 18 1.33 -8.75 -3.09
CA TYR A 18 1.25 -8.72 -1.63
C TYR A 18 -0.02 -8.02 -1.14
N CYS A 19 -0.31 -6.81 -1.61
CA CYS A 19 -1.49 -6.05 -1.20
C CYS A 19 -2.80 -6.77 -1.54
N GLU A 20 -2.89 -7.38 -2.73
CA GLU A 20 -4.07 -8.14 -3.15
C GLU A 20 -4.30 -9.39 -2.30
N GLY A 21 -3.22 -10.10 -1.93
CA GLY A 21 -3.30 -11.32 -1.12
C GLY A 21 -3.41 -11.07 0.39
N LYS A 22 -2.94 -9.92 0.89
CA LYS A 22 -2.89 -9.62 2.32
C LYS A 22 -4.28 -9.37 2.91
N VAL A 23 -5.17 -8.73 2.15
CA VAL A 23 -6.53 -8.42 2.60
C VAL A 23 -7.55 -9.24 1.79
N PRO A 24 -8.29 -10.15 2.47
CA PRO A 24 -9.41 -10.86 1.86
C PRO A 24 -10.45 -9.91 1.28
N ALA A 25 -11.08 -10.28 0.15
CA ALA A 25 -12.00 -9.40 -0.57
C ALA A 25 -13.12 -8.81 0.31
N HIS A 26 -13.69 -9.61 1.22
CA HIS A 26 -14.76 -9.19 2.13
C HIS A 26 -14.32 -8.19 3.23
N LEU A 27 -13.02 -8.03 3.45
CA LEU A 27 -12.44 -7.07 4.40
C LEU A 27 -11.90 -5.82 3.71
N ARG A 28 -11.84 -5.78 2.37
CA ARG A 28 -11.27 -4.64 1.62
C ARG A 28 -12.04 -3.33 1.81
N ASP A 29 -13.29 -3.39 2.26
CA ASP A 29 -14.08 -2.19 2.60
C ASP A 29 -13.81 -1.69 4.03
N GLN A 30 -13.13 -2.49 4.86
CA GLN A 30 -12.76 -2.14 6.23
C GLN A 30 -11.26 -1.84 6.38
N ILE A 31 -10.41 -2.47 5.57
CA ILE A 31 -8.97 -2.29 5.61
C ILE A 31 -8.39 -2.48 4.21
N ARG A 32 -7.43 -1.65 3.84
CA ARG A 32 -6.69 -1.73 2.58
C ARG A 32 -5.22 -1.56 2.88
N ILE A 33 -4.37 -2.32 2.20
CA ILE A 33 -2.93 -2.11 2.24
C ILE A 33 -2.54 -1.50 0.90
N GLU A 34 -1.90 -0.34 0.96
CA GLU A 34 -1.44 0.41 -0.19
C GLU A 34 0.06 0.62 -0.09
N TYR A 35 0.74 0.81 -1.22
CA TYR A 35 2.15 1.17 -1.23
C TYR A 35 2.37 2.38 -2.12
N ARG A 36 3.44 3.13 -1.85
CA ARG A 36 3.90 4.24 -2.67
C ARG A 36 5.39 4.13 -2.87
N ILE A 37 5.81 4.23 -4.12
CA ILE A 37 7.22 4.26 -4.50
C ILE A 37 7.57 5.73 -4.79
N ARG A 38 8.55 6.27 -4.07
CA ARG A 38 9.07 7.63 -4.29
C ARG A 38 10.58 7.56 -4.47
N GLY A 39 11.03 7.64 -5.72
CA GLY A 39 12.44 7.51 -6.06
C GLY A 39 12.97 6.13 -5.66
N ASN A 40 13.76 6.09 -4.60
CA ASN A 40 14.35 4.85 -4.06
C ASN A 40 13.67 4.39 -2.76
N GLU A 41 12.63 5.08 -2.29
CA GLU A 41 11.92 4.73 -1.05
C GLU A 41 10.58 4.06 -1.39
N VAL A 42 10.32 2.93 -0.75
CA VAL A 42 9.02 2.25 -0.80
C VAL A 42 8.37 2.39 0.56
N SER A 43 7.18 2.98 0.60
CA SER A 43 6.39 3.09 1.83
C SER A 43 5.11 2.27 1.72
N LEU A 44 4.83 1.45 2.74
CA LEU A 44 3.54 0.78 2.90
C LEU A 44 2.62 1.61 3.81
N PHE A 45 1.36 1.62 3.45
CA PHE A 45 0.30 2.31 4.16
C PHE A 45 -0.83 1.33 4.44
N GLU A 46 -1.36 1.40 5.66
CA GLU A 46 -2.63 0.80 6.00
C GLU A 46 -3.69 1.88 5.95
N SER A 47 -4.70 1.67 5.12
CA SER A 47 -5.83 2.57 4.94
C SER A 47 -7.07 1.92 5.53
N ARG A 48 -7.79 2.67 6.37
CA ARG A 48 -9.03 2.23 7.01
C ARG A 48 -10.07 3.35 6.96
N PRO A 49 -11.38 3.02 6.84
CA PRO A 49 -12.42 4.03 6.86
C PRO A 49 -12.42 4.75 8.22
N HIS A 50 -12.67 6.05 8.19
CA HIS A 50 -12.75 6.85 9.40
C HIS A 50 -13.93 6.40 10.27
N LEU A 51 -13.69 6.31 11.58
CA LEU A 51 -14.65 5.81 12.56
C LEU A 51 -15.95 6.63 12.59
N GLN A 52 -15.92 7.90 12.19
CA GLN A 52 -17.08 8.78 12.14
C GLN A 52 -17.93 8.66 10.86
N GLY A 53 -17.60 7.73 9.95
CA GLY A 53 -18.44 7.48 8.78
C GLY A 53 -18.47 8.62 7.76
N SER A 54 -17.49 9.53 7.78
CA SER A 54 -17.38 10.63 6.80
C SER A 54 -17.07 10.15 5.37
N GLY A 55 -16.89 8.84 5.15
CA GLY A 55 -16.44 8.27 3.88
C GLY A 55 -14.95 8.49 3.62
N GLU A 56 -14.25 9.21 4.51
CA GLU A 56 -12.83 9.46 4.43
C GLU A 56 -12.03 8.23 4.86
N TRP A 57 -10.95 7.97 4.15
CA TRP A 57 -10.00 6.92 4.50
C TRP A 57 -8.80 7.53 5.20
N ILE A 58 -8.42 6.95 6.34
CA ILE A 58 -7.21 7.31 7.05
C ILE A 58 -6.12 6.34 6.63
N SER A 59 -5.08 6.86 5.99
CA SER A 59 -3.87 6.10 5.64
C SER A 59 -2.77 6.34 6.67
N MET A 60 -2.26 5.28 7.27
CA MET A 60 -1.15 5.31 8.21
C MET A 60 0.06 4.60 7.60
N LYS A 61 1.24 5.24 7.60
CA LYS A 61 2.47 4.60 7.13
C LYS A 61 2.86 3.50 8.12
N VAL A 62 2.92 2.26 7.66
CA VAL A 62 3.22 1.08 8.50
C VAL A 62 4.64 0.54 8.31
N ALA A 63 5.23 0.76 7.14
CA ALA A 63 6.61 0.37 6.88
C ALA A 63 7.26 1.25 5.81
N ARG A 64 8.59 1.28 5.82
CA ARG A 64 9.44 1.94 4.84
C ARG A 64 10.63 1.05 4.51
N PHE A 65 10.97 0.95 3.22
CA PHE A 65 12.12 0.25 2.68
C PHE A 65 12.94 1.18 1.78
#